data_AF-A0A1X0WAV0-F1
#
_entry.id   AF-A0A1X0WAV0-F1
#
_cell.length_a   1.000
_cell.length_b   1.000
_cell.length_c   1.000
_cell.angle_alpha   90.00
_cell.angle_beta   90.00
_cell.angle_gamma   90.00
#
_symmetry.space_group_name_H-M   'P 1'
#
loop_
_entity.id
_entity.type
_entity.pdbx_description
1 polymer ?
#
loop_
_entity_poly.entity_id
_entity_poly.type
_entity_poly.pdbx_seq_one_letter_code
_entity_poly.pdbx_strand_id
1 'polypeptide(L)'
;MGFSSSATEYVEKTLSLDSLCNMRGAPVYLFKASTASMRVGIKKDAILVIDRAITPVDSSIIAFYILGEFKILMQRLGPWSQ
;
A
#
# COMPACT_ATOMS: atom_id res chain seq x y z
N MET A 1 -34.65 38.36 -6.78
CA MET A 1 -33.77 37.92 -5.68
C MET A 1 -34.18 36.48 -5.37
N GLY A 2 -33.49 35.42 -5.79
CA GLY A 2 -32.04 35.22 -5.89
C GLY A 2 -31.58 34.27 -4.78
N PHE A 3 -32.25 33.13 -4.60
CA PHE A 3 -31.71 32.05 -3.77
C PHE A 3 -30.57 31.41 -4.56
N SER A 4 -29.34 31.88 -4.31
CA SER A 4 -28.15 31.13 -4.66
C SER A 4 -28.17 29.88 -3.79
N SER A 5 -28.63 28.75 -4.34
CA SER A 5 -28.69 27.49 -3.63
C SER A 5 -27.31 27.13 -3.07
N SER A 6 -27.09 27.41 -1.78
CA SER A 6 -25.88 27.04 -1.00
C SER A 6 -25.64 25.53 -0.91
N ALA A 7 -26.46 24.72 -1.58
CA ALA A 7 -26.29 23.28 -1.68
C ALA A 7 -25.17 22.85 -2.66
N THR A 8 -24.54 23.80 -3.39
CA THR A 8 -23.46 23.50 -4.36
C THR A 8 -22.06 23.46 -3.73
N GLU A 9 -21.90 23.69 -2.43
CA GLU A 9 -20.57 23.71 -1.79
C GLU A 9 -20.21 22.45 -0.99
N TYR A 10 -21.06 21.42 -0.98
CA TYR A 10 -20.66 20.12 -0.43
C TYR A 10 -20.05 19.24 -1.53
N VAL A 11 -18.92 19.68 -2.08
CA VAL A 11 -18.05 18.84 -2.90
C VAL A 11 -17.28 17.94 -1.94
N GLU A 12 -17.95 16.92 -1.42
CA GLU A 12 -17.23 15.80 -0.80
C GLU A 12 -16.33 15.19 -1.88
N LYS A 13 -15.02 15.39 -1.73
CA LYS A 13 -14.04 14.66 -2.53
C LYS A 13 -14.27 13.17 -2.25
N THR A 14 -14.78 12.46 -3.24
CA THR A 14 -14.92 11.00 -3.17
C THR A 14 -13.55 10.42 -2.85
N LEU A 15 -13.45 9.78 -1.68
CA LEU A 15 -12.22 9.16 -1.20
C LEU A 15 -11.82 8.06 -2.19
N SER A 16 -10.94 8.40 -3.12
CA SER A 16 -10.47 7.48 -4.14
C SER A 16 -9.20 6.83 -3.62
N LEU A 17 -9.23 5.51 -3.41
CA LEU A 17 -8.06 4.71 -3.02
C LEU A 17 -6.89 4.89 -4.01
N ASP A 18 -7.21 5.11 -5.29
CA ASP A 18 -6.25 5.47 -6.33
C ASP A 18 -5.44 6.73 -6.00
N SER A 19 -6.09 7.76 -5.46
CA SER A 19 -5.46 9.04 -5.12
C SER A 19 -4.68 8.98 -3.81
N LEU A 20 -5.10 8.13 -2.87
CA LEU A 20 -4.42 7.97 -1.57
C LEU A 20 -3.16 7.11 -1.67
N CYS A 21 -3.20 6.05 -2.47
CA CYS A 21 -2.12 5.07 -2.55
C CYS A 21 -1.39 5.08 -3.91
N ASN A 22 -1.63 6.08 -4.75
CA ASN A 22 -1.04 6.22 -6.09
C ASN A 22 -1.17 4.94 -6.93
N MET A 23 -2.32 4.24 -6.84
CA MET A 23 -2.52 2.93 -7.49
C MET A 23 -2.55 3.00 -9.03
N ARG A 24 -2.55 4.19 -9.62
CA ARG A 24 -2.50 4.39 -11.08
C ARG A 24 -1.12 4.17 -11.70
N GLY A 25 -0.09 3.91 -10.90
CA GLY A 25 1.18 3.44 -11.43
C GLY A 25 1.05 2.02 -12.00
N ALA A 26 1.55 1.80 -13.22
CA ALA A 26 1.64 0.47 -13.84
C ALA A 26 2.30 -0.65 -12.96
N PRO A 27 3.18 -0.37 -11.98
CA PRO A 27 3.79 -1.41 -11.14
C PRO A 27 3.15 -1.59 -9.76
N VAL A 28 1.93 -1.08 -9.52
CA VAL A 28 1.24 -1.22 -8.23
C VAL A 28 0.31 -2.45 -8.20
N TYR A 29 0.43 -3.27 -7.17
CA TYR A 29 -0.32 -4.51 -6.97
C TYR A 29 -1.04 -4.50 -5.63
N LEU A 30 -2.24 -5.10 -5.59
CA LEU A 30 -2.97 -5.35 -4.35
C LEU A 30 -2.72 -6.78 -3.90
N PHE A 31 -2.31 -6.96 -2.64
CA PHE A 31 -2.06 -8.26 -2.05
C PHE A 31 -2.83 -8.42 -0.74
N LYS A 32 -3.52 -9.55 -0.60
CA LYS A 32 -4.24 -9.87 0.64
C LYS A 32 -3.34 -10.73 1.54
N ALA A 33 -3.01 -10.20 2.72
CA ALA A 33 -2.17 -10.89 3.69
C ALA A 33 -2.91 -12.11 4.28
N SER A 34 -2.41 -13.32 4.00
CA SER A 34 -2.94 -14.56 4.60
C SER A 34 -2.59 -14.70 6.08
N THR A 35 -1.46 -14.11 6.49
CA THR A 35 -0.91 -14.19 7.84
C THR A 35 -0.89 -12.81 8.51
N ALA A 36 -1.03 -12.80 9.84
CA ALA A 36 -0.83 -11.58 10.63
C ALA A 36 0.66 -11.46 10.99
N SER A 37 1.21 -10.26 10.88
CA SER A 37 2.54 -9.91 11.36
C SER A 37 2.45 -8.71 12.30
N MET A 38 2.43 -8.99 13.61
CA MET A 38 2.30 -7.94 14.64
C MET A 38 3.49 -6.99 14.64
N ARG A 39 4.70 -7.49 14.37
CA ARG A 39 5.93 -6.67 14.33
C ARG A 39 5.88 -5.55 13.30
N VAL A 40 5.10 -5.76 12.24
CA VAL A 40 4.99 -4.87 11.08
C VAL A 40 3.61 -4.20 11.05
N GLY A 41 2.73 -4.49 12.01
CA GLY A 41 1.37 -3.96 12.06
C GLY A 41 0.39 -4.56 11.03
N ILE A 42 0.75 -5.67 10.38
CA ILE A 42 -0.09 -6.31 9.37
C ILE A 42 -1.09 -7.24 10.06
N LYS A 43 -2.37 -6.95 9.92
CA LYS A 43 -3.45 -7.84 10.39
C LYS A 43 -3.70 -8.96 9.38
N LYS A 44 -4.22 -10.08 9.87
CA LYS A 44 -4.76 -11.14 9.01
C LYS A 44 -5.84 -10.55 8.11
N ASP A 45 -5.84 -10.94 6.83
CA ASP A 45 -6.75 -10.46 5.79
C ASP A 45 -6.61 -8.97 5.44
N ALA A 46 -5.56 -8.30 5.90
CA ALA A 46 -5.26 -6.93 5.49
C ALA A 46 -4.92 -6.85 3.98
N ILE A 47 -5.37 -5.77 3.34
CA ILE A 47 -5.01 -5.45 1.95
C ILE A 47 -3.76 -4.60 1.98
N LEU A 48 -2.72 -5.06 1.30
CA LEU A 48 -1.45 -4.38 1.12
C LEU A 48 -1.37 -3.85 -0.30
N VAL A 49 -0.91 -2.61 -0.42
CA VAL A 49 -0.58 -1.98 -1.71
C VAL A 49 0.92 -2.10 -1.88
N ILE A 50 1.37 -2.82 -2.90
CA ILE A 50 2.78 -3.09 -3.17
C ILE A 50 3.15 -2.35 -4.44
N ASP A 51 4.16 -1.48 -4.36
CA ASP A 51 4.75 -0.85 -5.54
C ASP A 51 6.04 -1.58 -5.92
N ARG A 52 6.08 -2.15 -7.14
CA ARG A 52 7.24 -2.89 -7.67
C ARG A 52 8.34 -1.98 -8.23
N ALA A 53 8.07 -0.70 -8.48
CA ALA A 53 9.07 0.22 -9.03
C ALA A 53 10.03 0.76 -7.97
N ILE A 54 9.69 0.63 -6.69
CA ILE A 54 10.50 1.14 -5.59
C ILE A 54 11.59 0.13 -5.24
N THR A 55 12.85 0.58 -5.26
CA THR A 55 13.96 -0.20 -4.72
C THR A 55 13.86 -0.24 -3.19
N PRO A 56 13.80 -1.42 -2.57
CA PRO A 56 13.61 -1.50 -1.14
C PRO A 56 14.90 -1.11 -0.40
N VAL A 57 14.73 -0.35 0.68
CA VAL A 57 15.80 0.17 1.54
C VAL A 57 15.92 -0.71 2.79
N ASP A 58 17.00 -0.59 3.57
CA ASP A 58 17.10 -1.27 4.85
C ASP A 58 15.85 -1.04 5.72
N SER A 59 15.41 -2.08 6.42
CA SER A 59 14.15 -2.13 7.19
C SER A 59 12.84 -2.00 6.40
N SER A 60 12.89 -1.98 5.06
CA SER A 60 11.68 -1.97 4.22
C SER A 60 10.93 -3.30 4.28
N ILE A 61 9.61 -3.25 4.15
CA ILE A 61 8.75 -4.43 4.09
C ILE A 61 8.64 -4.86 2.64
N ILE A 62 9.05 -6.08 2.33
CA ILE A 62 9.01 -6.63 0.98
C ILE A 62 8.05 -7.82 0.95
N ALA A 63 7.18 -7.84 -0.05
CA ALA A 63 6.45 -9.03 -0.44
C ALA A 63 7.24 -9.79 -1.51
N PHE A 64 7.46 -11.08 -1.31
CA PHE A 64 8.15 -11.95 -2.25
C PHE A 64 7.36 -13.24 -2.46
N TYR A 65 7.54 -13.81 -3.64
CA TYR A 65 6.96 -15.09 -4.03
C TYR A 65 8.08 -16.12 -4.14
N ILE A 66 8.10 -17.10 -3.24
CA ILE A 66 9.09 -18.17 -3.23
C ILE A 66 8.37 -19.50 -3.05
N LEU A 67 8.72 -20.48 -3.90
CA LEU A 67 8.21 -21.86 -3.82
C LEU A 67 6.68 -21.96 -3.83
N GLY A 68 5.99 -21.11 -4.58
CA GLY A 68 4.52 -21.14 -4.66
C GLY A 68 3.82 -20.35 -3.56
N GLU A 69 4.55 -19.82 -2.58
CA GLU A 69 3.99 -19.08 -1.47
C GLU A 69 4.38 -17.61 -1.52
N PHE A 70 3.39 -16.73 -1.35
CA PHE A 70 3.65 -15.33 -1.05
C PHE A 70 3.97 -15.17 0.43
N LYS A 71 5.10 -14.53 0.69
CA LYS A 71 5.56 -14.22 2.04
C LYS A 71 5.94 -12.75 2.12
N ILE A 72 5.80 -12.21 3.32
CA ILE A 72 6.13 -10.83 3.64
C ILE A 72 7.25 -10.88 4.66
N LEU A 73 8.36 -10.21 4.37
CA LEU A 73 9.50 -10.10 5.28
C LEU A 73 9.98 -8.66 5.31
N MET A 74 10.65 -8.33 6.41
CA MET A 74 11.42 -7.10 6.51
C MET A 74 12.80 -7.35 5.92
N GLN A 75 13.20 -6.52 4.96
CA GLN A 75 14.55 -6.53 4.43
C GLN A 75 15.51 -6.06 5.52
N ARG A 76 16.60 -6.81 5.68
CA ARG A 76 17.75 -6.38 6.47
C ARG A 76 18.97 -6.41 5.56
N LEU A 77 19.46 -5.25 5.16
CA LEU A 77 20.73 -5.15 4.46
C LEU A 77 21.83 -5.44 5.48
N GLY A 78 22.53 -6.55 5.30
CA GLY A 78 23.67 -6.90 6.14
C GLY A 78 24.80 -5.88 5.95
N PRO A 79 25.77 -5.80 6.90
CA PRO A 79 26.87 -4.84 6.87
C PRO A 79 27.88 -5.01 5.70
N TRP A 80 27.57 -5.88 4.73
CA TRP A 80 28.42 -6.22 3.59
C TRP A 80 27.95 -5.61 2.27
N SER A 81 26.96 -4.72 2.29
CA SER A 81 26.44 -4.01 1.11
C SER A 81 26.89 -2.53 1.09
N GLN A 82 28.18 -2.28 1.32
CA GLN A 82 28.86 -1.03 0.97
C GLN A 82 29.79 -1.26 -0.22
#